data_AF-A0A821IJ95-F1
#
_entry.id   AF-A0A821IJ95-F1
#
_cell.length_a   1.000
_cell.length_b   1.000
_cell.length_c   1.000
_cell.angle_alpha   90.00
_cell.angle_beta   90.00
_cell.angle_gamma   90.00
#
_symmetry.space_group_name_H-M   'P 1'
#
loop_
_entity.id
_entity.type
_entity.pdbx_description
1 polymer ?
#
loop_
_entity_poly.entity_id
_entity_poly.type
_entity_poly.pdbx_seq_one_letter_code
_entity_poly.pdbx_strand_id
1 'polypeptide(L)'
;MRLGNRTLFQFLLHQYQITNDLQEISRLQLALACTKDIQLIQYLLEIYFNPKINIIRRQDIFFGIRLICRNSIAINECWSYIRSQWKYLLENFGQSLYFNQFIRDVTGKFNTEQQLNELEVFME
;
A
#
# COMPACT_ATOMS: atom_id res chain seq x y z
N MET A 1 12.16 3.14 -9.41
CA MET A 1 12.12 2.67 -10.81
C MET A 1 11.38 3.70 -11.65
N ARG A 2 12.08 4.50 -12.46
CA ARG A 2 11.47 5.60 -13.23
C ARG A 2 10.92 5.16 -14.60
N LEU A 3 11.18 3.92 -15.02
CA LEU A 3 10.74 3.30 -16.27
C LEU A 3 10.29 1.87 -15.94
N GLY A 4 9.10 1.47 -16.36
CA GLY A 4 8.39 0.24 -16.00
C GLY A 4 9.06 -1.06 -16.44
N ASN A 5 10.24 -1.36 -15.89
CA ASN A 5 10.92 -2.63 -16.13
C ASN A 5 10.26 -3.72 -15.28
N ARG A 6 9.30 -4.44 -15.88
CA ARG A 6 8.61 -5.57 -15.26
C ARG A 6 9.57 -6.64 -14.75
N THR A 7 10.67 -6.90 -15.46
CA THR A 7 11.69 -7.86 -15.04
C THR A 7 12.35 -7.42 -13.73
N LEU A 8 12.68 -6.13 -13.61
CA LEU A 8 13.24 -5.59 -12.37
C LEU A 8 12.21 -5.63 -11.24
N PHE A 9 10.95 -5.32 -11.52
CA PHE A 9 9.87 -5.42 -10.53
C PHE A 9 9.70 -6.85 -10.02
N GLN A 10 9.65 -7.84 -10.92
CA GLN A 10 9.59 -9.27 -10.57
C GLN A 10 10.82 -9.70 -9.77
N PHE A 11 12.00 -9.24 -10.16
CA PHE A 11 13.23 -9.50 -9.42
C PHE A 11 13.17 -8.95 -7.99
N LEU A 12 12.76 -7.68 -7.80
CA LEU A 12 12.63 -7.10 -6.46
C LEU A 12 11.57 -7.81 -5.60
N LEU A 13 10.44 -8.18 -6.21
CA LEU A 13 9.39 -8.92 -5.50
C LEU A 13 9.88 -10.29 -5.07
N HIS A 14 10.64 -10.97 -5.94
CA HIS A 14 11.28 -12.24 -5.60
C HIS A 14 12.30 -12.08 -4.47
N GLN A 15 13.17 -11.06 -4.52
CA GLN A 15 14.11 -10.75 -3.43
C GLN A 15 13.36 -10.52 -2.11
N TYR A 16 12.25 -9.79 -2.16
CA TYR A 16 11.43 -9.52 -0.97
C TYR A 16 10.90 -10.81 -0.33
N GLN A 17 10.49 -11.79 -1.15
CA GLN A 17 9.96 -13.06 -0.67
C GLN A 17 11.01 -13.95 -0.01
N ILE A 18 12.27 -13.87 -0.44
CA ILE A 18 13.34 -14.75 0.07
C ILE A 18 14.16 -14.13 1.21
N THR A 19 14.24 -12.80 1.30
CA THR A 19 15.01 -12.14 2.37
C THR A 19 14.26 -12.12 3.71
N ASN A 20 15.01 -12.25 4.81
CA ASN A 20 14.54 -12.05 6.19
C ASN A 20 15.17 -10.80 6.83
N ASP A 21 16.01 -10.06 6.12
CA ASP A 21 16.59 -8.81 6.61
C ASP A 21 15.53 -7.70 6.56
N LEU A 22 15.14 -7.18 7.74
CA LEU A 22 14.13 -6.15 7.89
C LEU A 22 14.50 -4.84 7.15
N GLN A 23 15.78 -4.49 7.08
CA GLN A 23 16.24 -3.31 6.36
C GLN A 23 16.12 -3.52 4.85
N GLU A 24 16.48 -4.70 4.37
CA GLU A 24 16.35 -5.07 2.96
C GLU A 24 14.88 -5.12 2.55
N ILE A 25 14.02 -5.76 3.34
CA ILE A 25 12.57 -5.77 3.16
C ILE A 25 12.02 -4.35 3.01
N SER A 26 12.42 -3.43 3.89
CA SER A 26 11.97 -2.04 3.85
C SER A 26 12.41 -1.32 2.57
N ARG A 27 13.66 -1.55 2.13
CA ARG A 27 14.20 -0.97 0.89
C ARG A 27 13.50 -1.53 -0.35
N LEU A 28 13.20 -2.82 -0.37
CA LEU A 28 12.52 -3.48 -1.48
C LEU A 28 11.08 -2.99 -1.63
N GLN A 29 10.34 -2.90 -0.53
CA GLN A 29 8.98 -2.33 -0.53
C GLN A 29 8.96 -0.89 -1.04
N LEU A 30 9.91 -0.06 -0.60
CA LEU A 30 10.06 1.31 -1.10
C LEU A 30 10.32 1.32 -2.62
N ALA A 31 11.24 0.49 -3.09
CA ALA A 31 11.61 0.43 -4.50
C ALA A 31 10.44 -0.04 -5.39
N LEU A 32 9.65 -1.02 -4.92
CA LEU A 32 8.43 -1.49 -5.58
C LEU A 32 7.38 -0.37 -5.66
N ALA A 33 7.08 0.28 -4.53
CA ALA A 33 6.08 1.35 -4.44
C ALA A 33 6.45 2.60 -5.27
N CYS A 34 7.72 2.80 -5.61
CA CYS A 34 8.18 3.90 -6.48
C CYS A 34 7.94 3.67 -7.98
N THR A 35 7.29 2.58 -8.40
CA THR A 35 6.94 2.36 -9.80
C THR A 35 5.98 3.45 -10.33
N LYS A 36 6.09 3.78 -11.61
CA LYS A 36 5.16 4.68 -12.32
C LYS A 36 4.30 3.97 -13.37
N ASP A 37 4.50 2.67 -13.52
CA ASP A 37 3.74 1.84 -14.46
C ASP A 37 2.38 1.52 -13.82
N ILE A 38 1.30 1.93 -14.47
CA ILE A 38 -0.08 1.79 -13.98
C ILE A 38 -0.43 0.31 -13.74
N GLN A 39 0.00 -0.60 -14.63
CA GLN A 39 -0.32 -2.03 -14.48
C GLN A 39 0.42 -2.63 -13.28
N LEU A 40 1.66 -2.19 -13.02
CA LEU A 40 2.39 -2.59 -11.82
C LEU A 40 1.81 -1.98 -10.53
N ILE A 41 1.26 -0.77 -10.60
CA ILE A 41 0.55 -0.16 -9.47
C ILE A 41 -0.71 -0.97 -9.15
N GLN A 42 -1.51 -1.30 -10.15
CA GLN A 42 -2.71 -2.14 -9.98
C GLN A 42 -2.35 -3.49 -9.37
N TYR A 43 -1.32 -4.15 -9.89
CA TYR A 43 -0.80 -5.38 -9.31
C TYR A 43 -0.35 -5.20 -7.86
N LEU A 44 0.36 -4.11 -7.53
CA LEU A 44 0.73 -3.81 -6.13
C LEU A 44 -0.49 -3.67 -5.24
N LEU A 45 -1.51 -2.94 -5.68
CA LEU A 45 -2.75 -2.78 -4.92
C LEU A 45 -3.43 -4.13 -4.69
N GLU A 46 -3.50 -4.98 -5.72
CA GLU A 46 -4.06 -6.33 -5.57
C GLU A 46 -3.32 -7.17 -4.54
N ILE A 47 -1.98 -7.26 -4.61
CA ILE A 47 -1.21 -8.14 -3.70
C ILE A 47 -1.18 -7.63 -2.26
N TYR A 48 -1.42 -6.34 -2.01
CA TYR A 48 -1.44 -5.76 -0.67
C TYR A 48 -2.84 -5.75 -0.03
N PHE A 49 -3.90 -5.62 -0.83
CA PHE A 49 -5.28 -5.49 -0.31
C PHE A 49 -6.12 -6.75 -0.46
N ASN A 50 -5.74 -7.72 -1.31
CA ASN A 50 -6.49 -8.95 -1.48
C ASN A 50 -5.97 -10.05 -0.53
N PRO A 51 -6.71 -10.42 0.53
CA PRO A 51 -6.29 -11.45 1.48
C PRO A 51 -6.12 -12.83 0.86
N LYS A 52 -6.66 -13.08 -0.33
CA LYS A 52 -6.50 -14.36 -1.05
C LYS A 52 -5.13 -14.49 -1.71
N ILE A 53 -4.36 -13.39 -1.82
CA ILE A 53 -3.04 -13.37 -2.46
C ILE A 53 -1.96 -13.36 -1.36
N ASN A 54 -1.31 -14.51 -1.16
CA ASN A 54 -0.30 -14.68 -0.12
C ASN A 54 1.12 -14.37 -0.63
N ILE A 55 1.34 -13.12 -1.07
CA ILE A 55 2.66 -12.65 -1.54
C ILE A 55 3.33 -11.76 -0.49
N ILE A 56 2.55 -10.87 0.13
CA ILE A 56 3.02 -9.93 1.14
C ILE A 56 2.82 -10.51 2.53
N ARG A 57 3.86 -10.46 3.37
CA ARG A 57 3.79 -10.92 4.76
C ARG A 57 2.88 -10.01 5.57
N ARG A 58 2.09 -10.57 6.49
CA ARG A 58 1.10 -9.81 7.28
C ARG A 58 1.69 -8.60 8.01
N GLN A 59 2.90 -8.72 8.56
CA GLN A 59 3.59 -7.65 9.28
C GLN A 59 4.05 -6.49 8.38
N ASP A 60 4.19 -6.72 7.07
CA ASP A 60 4.70 -5.75 6.11
C ASP A 60 3.58 -4.92 5.46
N ILE A 61 2.32 -5.35 5.60
CA ILE A 61 1.15 -4.78 4.91
C ILE A 61 1.02 -3.28 5.15
N PHE A 62 1.05 -2.84 6.41
CA PHE A 62 0.88 -1.41 6.73
C PHE A 62 1.98 -0.54 6.15
N PHE A 63 3.23 -0.99 6.24
CA PHE A 63 4.35 -0.22 5.72
C PHE A 63 4.27 -0.10 4.21
N GLY A 64 3.97 -1.19 3.49
CA GLY A 64 3.85 -1.16 2.04
C GLY A 64 2.63 -0.38 1.54
N ILE A 65 1.45 -0.52 2.15
CA ILE A 65 0.29 0.31 1.80
C ILE A 65 0.61 1.80 1.98
N ARG A 66 1.26 2.17 3.09
CA ARG A 66 1.69 3.56 3.31
C ARG A 66 2.58 4.06 2.17
N LEU A 67 3.51 3.23 1.70
CA LEU A 67 4.41 3.59 0.60
C LEU A 67 3.66 3.74 -0.72
N ILE A 68 2.69 2.85 -1.01
CA ILE A 68 1.87 2.91 -2.22
C ILE A 68 0.99 4.17 -2.21
N CYS A 69 0.29 4.46 -1.11
CA CYS A 69 -0.53 5.67 -0.99
C CYS A 69 0.29 6.98 -1.06
N ARG A 70 1.62 6.93 -0.82
CA ARG A 70 2.52 8.07 -1.01
C ARG A 70 2.95 8.28 -2.47
N ASN A 71 2.69 7.32 -3.36
CA ASN A 71 2.93 7.46 -4.78
C ASN A 71 1.85 8.37 -5.39
N SER A 72 2.28 9.44 -6.07
CA SER A 72 1.37 10.45 -6.64
C SER A 72 0.43 9.90 -7.71
N ILE A 73 0.80 8.79 -8.37
CA ILE A 73 -0.04 8.13 -9.37
C ILE A 73 -1.05 7.20 -8.69
N ALA A 74 -0.65 6.54 -7.60
CA ALA A 74 -1.47 5.53 -6.93
C ALA A 74 -2.40 6.08 -5.84
N ILE A 75 -2.18 7.30 -5.33
CA ILE A 75 -2.87 7.82 -4.12
C ILE A 75 -4.40 7.68 -4.18
N ASN A 76 -5.03 8.06 -5.29
CA ASN A 76 -6.48 8.02 -5.44
C ASN A 76 -7.02 6.58 -5.49
N GLU A 77 -6.31 5.70 -6.20
CA GLU A 77 -6.68 4.29 -6.32
C GLU A 77 -6.43 3.56 -4.99
N CYS A 78 -5.30 3.84 -4.33
CA CYS A 78 -4.96 3.33 -3.00
C CYS A 78 -6.04 3.69 -1.97
N TRP A 79 -6.51 4.94 -1.96
CA TRP A 79 -7.60 5.35 -1.09
C TRP A 79 -8.92 4.62 -1.40
N SER A 80 -9.24 4.44 -2.68
CA SER A 80 -10.42 3.67 -3.10
C SER A 80 -10.34 2.21 -2.63
N TYR A 81 -9.17 1.59 -2.68
CA TYR A 81 -8.93 0.25 -2.12
C TYR A 81 -9.10 0.22 -0.60
N ILE A 82 -8.58 1.20 0.13
CA ILE A 82 -8.76 1.30 1.59
C ILE A 82 -10.24 1.37 1.95
N ARG A 83 -11.01 2.23 1.27
CA ARG A 83 -12.46 2.35 1.50
C ARG A 83 -13.21 1.06 1.18
N SER A 84 -12.94 0.46 0.02
CA SER A 84 -13.62 -0.78 -0.40
C SER A 84 -13.27 -2.00 0.46
N GLN A 85 -12.07 -2.04 1.04
CA GLN A 85 -11.61 -3.11 1.94
C GLN A 85 -11.68 -2.72 3.42
N TRP A 86 -12.42 -1.66 3.76
CA TRP A 86 -12.38 -1.09 5.11
C TRP A 86 -12.74 -2.10 6.19
N LYS A 87 -13.84 -2.84 5.98
CA LYS A 87 -14.29 -3.88 6.89
C LYS A 87 -13.20 -4.93 7.14
N TYR A 88 -12.54 -5.39 6.08
CA TYR A 88 -11.44 -6.35 6.19
C TYR A 88 -10.26 -5.77 6.99
N LEU A 89 -9.86 -4.53 6.70
CA LEU A 89 -8.76 -3.85 7.40
C LEU A 89 -9.06 -3.69 8.89
N LEU A 90 -10.29 -3.28 9.23
CA LEU A 90 -10.73 -3.11 10.61
C LEU A 90 -10.81 -4.44 11.35
N GLU A 91 -11.39 -5.48 10.74
CA GLU A 91 -11.50 -6.82 11.36
C GLU A 91 -10.14 -7.47 11.60
N ASN A 92 -9.18 -7.30 10.67
CA ASN A 92 -7.90 -8.00 10.71
C ASN A 92 -6.78 -7.21 11.38
N PHE A 93 -6.90 -5.89 11.42
CA PHE A 93 -5.86 -5.00 11.93
C PHE A 93 -6.36 -3.89 12.86
N GLY A 94 -7.66 -3.73 13.09
CA GLY A 94 -8.21 -2.67 13.94
C GLY A 94 -7.73 -2.72 15.40
N GLN A 95 -7.34 -3.90 15.89
CA GLN A 95 -6.73 -4.05 17.22
C GLN A 95 -5.22 -3.74 17.25
N SER A 96 -4.60 -3.49 16.10
CA SER A 96 -3.18 -3.14 16.04
C SER A 96 -2.94 -1.75 16.61
N LEU A 97 -1.91 -1.61 17.45
CA LEU A 97 -1.47 -0.31 17.99
C LEU A 97 -1.10 0.69 16.88
N TYR A 98 -0.77 0.20 15.68
CA TYR A 98 -0.38 1.04 14.54
C TYR A 98 -1.55 1.43 13.64
N PHE A 99 -2.77 0.90 13.84
CA PHE A 99 -3.89 1.11 12.92
C PHE A 99 -4.28 2.59 12.83
N ASN A 100 -4.43 3.28 13.96
CA ASN A 100 -4.75 4.70 13.97
C ASN A 100 -3.66 5.56 13.30
N GLN A 101 -2.38 5.22 13.51
CA GLN A 101 -1.29 5.91 12.82
C GLN A 101 -1.30 5.62 11.32
N PHE A 102 -1.62 4.40 10.92
CA PHE A 102 -1.75 4.01 9.53
C PHE A 102 -2.83 4.85 8.82
N ILE A 103 -4.01 5.04 9.42
CA ILE A 103 -5.05 5.91 8.86
C ILE A 103 -4.57 7.34 8.68
N ARG A 104 -3.93 7.92 9.71
CA ARG A 104 -3.34 9.27 9.60
C ARG A 104 -2.29 9.35 8.50
N ASP A 105 -1.47 8.32 8.33
CA ASP A 105 -0.39 8.30 7.35
C ASP A 105 -0.89 8.23 5.90
N VAL A 106 -2.02 7.54 5.65
CA VAL A 106 -2.62 7.42 4.32
C VAL A 106 -3.50 8.61 3.96
N THR A 107 -4.18 9.22 4.94
CA THR A 107 -5.05 10.39 4.73
C THR A 107 -4.30 11.72 4.84
N GLY A 108 -3.17 11.77 5.54
CA GLY A 108 -2.41 12.99 5.78
C GLY A 108 -1.76 13.64 4.54
N LYS A 109 -1.84 12.97 3.38
CA LYS A 109 -1.41 13.52 2.08
C LYS A 109 -2.56 14.02 1.21
N PHE A 110 -3.78 13.97 1.72
CA PHE A 110 -4.93 14.50 0.98
C PHE A 110 -4.73 16.00 0.73
N ASN A 111 -4.88 16.38 -0.52
CA ASN A 111 -4.64 17.73 -1.00
C ASN A 111 -5.74 18.25 -1.92
N THR A 112 -6.87 17.54 -2.00
CA THR A 112 -8.06 17.95 -2.73
C THR A 112 -9.27 17.99 -1.82
N GLU A 113 -10.21 18.89 -2.12
CA GLU A 113 -11.48 19.02 -1.39
C GLU A 113 -12.31 17.73 -1.46
N GLN A 114 -12.27 17.04 -2.61
CA GLN A 114 -12.91 15.74 -2.76
C GLN A 114 -12.40 14.71 -1.74
N GLN A 115 -11.07 14.64 -1.54
CA GLN A 115 -10.48 13.69 -0.58
C GLN A 115 -10.86 14.04 0.87
N LEU A 116 -10.99 15.33 1.19
CA LEU A 116 -11.46 15.78 2.50
C LEU A 116 -12.92 15.37 2.73
N ASN A 117 -13.80 15.65 1.78
CA ASN A 117 -15.22 15.28 1.86
C ASN A 117 -15.39 13.76 1.98
N GLU A 118 -14.61 12.98 1.21
CA GLU A 118 -14.60 11.52 1.31
C GLU A 118 -14.12 11.02 2.69
N LEU A 119 -13.21 11.74 3.33
CA LEU A 119 -12.72 11.41 4.67
C LEU A 119 -13.76 11.74 5.73
N GLU A 120 -14.44 12.89 5.64
CA GLU A 120 -15.49 13.30 6.58
C GLU A 120 -16.63 12.28 6.59
N VAL A 121 -17.15 11.92 5.41
CA VAL A 121 -18.20 10.88 5.26
C VAL A 121 -17.74 9.52 5.78
N PHE A 122 -16.44 9.22 5.70
CA PHE A 122 -15.88 7.96 6.16
C PHE A 122 -15.72 7.90 7.69
N MET A 123 -15.63 9.06 8.35
CA MET A 123 -15.41 9.17 9.79
C MET A 123 -16.72 9.35 10.59
N GLU A 124 -17.84 9.65 9.92
CA GLU A 124 -19.22 9.64 10.47
C GLU A 124 -19.75 8.22 10.69
#